data_AF-A0A0H2R379-F1
#
_entry.id   AF-A0A0H2R379-F1
#
_cell.length_a   1.000
_cell.length_b   1.000
_cell.length_c   1.000
_cell.angle_alpha   90.00
_cell.angle_beta   90.00
_cell.angle_gamma   90.00
#
_symmetry.space_group_name_H-M   'P 1'
#
loop_
_entity.id
_entity.type
_entity.pdbx_description
1 polymer ?
#
loop_
_entity_poly.entity_id
_entity_poly.type
_entity_poly.pdbx_seq_one_letter_code
_entity_poly.pdbx_strand_id
1 'polypeptide(L)'
;MVKTSSFAEVWGIHAACSIFAFKGLEGTFNHKTSHPLLLIGNTADPVTPLWAAHKMSKGFEGSVVLIQNSSGHASISGTSICTHKATESSIFGSGNLLDDIDKSSMTSEDIMLLEVAYILQRNYFVPAPAMTLSHVMKRMGRRN
;
A
#
# COMPACT_ATOMS: atom_id res chain seq x y z
N MET A 1 11.92 40.24 12.65
CA MET A 1 11.15 39.03 12.31
C MET A 1 12.03 38.17 11.43
N VAL A 2 12.66 37.12 11.99
CA VAL A 2 13.67 36.30 11.31
C VAL A 2 12.95 35.33 10.36
N LYS A 3 13.30 35.34 9.08
CA LYS A 3 12.87 34.31 8.12
C LYS A 3 13.46 32.98 8.57
N THR A 4 12.65 32.11 9.15
CA THR A 4 13.02 30.71 9.32
C THR A 4 13.08 30.05 7.95
N SER A 5 14.10 29.23 7.71
CA SER A 5 14.19 28.44 6.48
C SER A 5 13.08 27.40 6.48
N SER A 6 12.51 27.09 5.31
CA SER A 6 11.48 26.04 5.14
C SER A 6 11.91 24.68 5.73
N PHE A 7 13.21 24.44 5.82
CA PHE A 7 13.78 23.24 6.43
C PHE A 7 13.67 23.19 7.96
N ALA A 8 13.60 24.34 8.65
CA ALA A 8 13.50 24.36 10.11
C ALA A 8 12.15 23.81 10.62
N GLU A 9 11.06 23.95 9.86
CA GLU A 9 9.76 23.35 10.18
C GLU A 9 9.80 21.81 10.08
N VAL A 10 10.54 21.25 9.10
CA VAL A 10 10.70 19.79 8.93
C VAL A 10 11.44 19.17 10.12
N TRP A 11 12.43 19.89 10.69
CA TRP A 11 13.14 19.44 11.88
C TRP A 11 12.24 19.37 13.13
N GLY A 12 11.17 20.16 13.19
CA GLY A 12 10.19 20.11 14.29
C GLY A 12 9.46 18.76 14.37
N ILE A 13 9.13 18.15 13.22
CA ILE A 13 8.52 16.81 13.16
C ILE A 13 9.53 15.75 13.61
N HIS A 14 10.79 15.84 13.14
CA HIS A 14 11.83 14.87 13.51
C HIS A 14 12.25 14.95 14.98
N ALA A 15 12.14 16.12 15.61
CA ALA A 15 12.43 16.31 17.03
C ALA A 15 11.20 16.08 17.93
N ALA A 16 10.00 15.88 17.38
CA ALA A 16 8.80 15.71 18.21
C ALA A 16 8.96 14.57 19.21
N CYS A 17 9.61 13.48 18.81
CA CYS A 17 9.85 12.31 19.65
C CYS A 17 10.83 12.56 20.82
N SER A 18 11.66 13.62 20.80
CA SER A 18 12.60 13.89 21.90
C SER A 18 11.95 14.52 23.12
N ILE A 19 10.71 15.02 22.98
CA ILE A 19 9.92 15.64 24.05
C ILE A 19 9.01 14.62 24.74
N PHE A 20 8.71 13.49 24.10
CA PHE A 20 7.88 12.44 24.71
C PHE A 20 8.67 11.71 25.81
N ALA A 21 8.08 11.62 27.00
CA ALA A 21 8.65 10.91 28.15
C ALA A 21 8.60 9.38 28.02
N PHE A 22 7.99 8.85 26.96
CA PHE A 22 7.92 7.42 26.68
C PHE A 22 9.19 6.96 25.97
N LYS A 23 9.88 5.99 26.55
CA LYS A 23 10.94 5.27 25.84
C LYS A 23 10.30 4.42 24.74
N GLY A 24 10.97 4.40 23.58
CA GLY A 24 10.58 3.53 22.48
C GLY A 24 10.52 2.06 22.92
N LEU A 25 9.65 1.28 22.29
CA LEU A 25 9.62 -0.16 22.48
C LEU A 25 10.91 -0.75 21.92
N GLU A 26 11.81 -1.15 22.82
CA GLU A 26 13.03 -1.87 22.49
C GLU A 26 12.77 -3.37 22.66
N GLY A 27 13.00 -4.14 21.60
CA GLY A 27 12.79 -5.58 21.63
C GLY A 27 13.17 -6.26 20.32
N THR A 28 13.40 -7.56 20.38
CA THR A 28 13.55 -8.39 19.18
C THR A 28 12.18 -8.73 18.64
N PHE A 29 11.89 -8.33 17.40
CA PHE A 29 10.67 -8.71 16.70
C PHE A 29 10.84 -10.13 16.18
N ASN A 30 10.40 -11.12 16.94
CA ASN A 30 10.31 -12.53 16.53
C ASN A 30 8.94 -13.05 16.98
N HIS A 31 7.94 -12.89 16.12
CA HIS A 31 6.55 -13.19 16.47
C HIS A 31 5.93 -14.18 15.48
N LYS A 32 5.12 -15.08 16.03
CA LYS A 32 4.27 -15.99 15.27
C LYS A 32 2.87 -15.40 15.18
N THR A 33 2.43 -15.11 13.96
CA THR A 33 1.08 -14.62 13.68
C THR A 33 0.13 -15.80 13.44
N SER A 34 -1.18 -15.61 13.65
CA SER A 34 -2.18 -16.66 13.38
C SER A 34 -2.23 -17.05 11.89
N HIS A 35 -1.89 -16.12 11.01
CA HIS A 35 -1.81 -16.32 9.57
C HIS A 35 -0.45 -15.80 9.04
N PRO A 36 0.17 -16.46 8.06
CA PRO A 36 1.38 -15.96 7.41
C PRO A 36 1.21 -14.55 6.84
N LEU A 37 2.22 -13.69 6.99
CA LEU A 37 2.19 -12.34 6.44
C LEU A 37 2.78 -12.29 5.02
N LEU A 38 2.09 -11.60 4.12
CA LEU A 38 2.64 -11.17 2.84
C LEU A 38 3.17 -9.73 2.96
N LEU A 39 4.46 -9.54 2.73
CA LEU A 39 5.11 -8.22 2.70
C LEU A 39 5.42 -7.84 1.26
N ILE A 40 4.91 -6.71 0.78
CA ILE A 40 5.16 -6.26 -0.59
C ILE A 40 6.17 -5.10 -0.58
N GLY A 41 7.28 -5.26 -1.28
CA GLY A 41 8.34 -4.26 -1.38
C GLY A 41 8.62 -3.87 -2.83
N ASN A 42 8.71 -2.57 -3.10
CA ASN A 42 9.11 -2.06 -4.41
C ASN A 42 10.64 -1.97 -4.52
N THR A 43 11.17 -2.16 -5.72
CA THR A 43 12.61 -2.05 -5.99
C THR A 43 13.15 -0.63 -5.79
N ALA A 44 12.36 0.41 -6.09
CA ALA A 44 12.75 1.81 -5.96
C ALA A 44 11.75 2.63 -5.12
N ASP A 45 11.52 2.21 -3.87
CA ASP A 45 10.77 2.97 -2.87
C ASP A 45 11.68 3.93 -2.08
N PRO A 46 11.44 5.25 -2.11
CA PRO A 46 12.25 6.23 -1.39
C PRO A 46 11.95 6.31 0.13
N VAL A 47 10.82 5.77 0.60
CA VAL A 47 10.36 5.87 2.00
C VAL A 47 10.51 4.53 2.71
N THR A 48 10.07 3.45 2.07
CA THR A 48 10.08 2.07 2.60
C THR A 48 10.82 1.12 1.66
N PRO A 49 12.17 1.21 1.60
CA PRO A 49 12.98 0.48 0.62
C PRO A 49 12.89 -1.05 0.78
N LEU A 50 13.15 -1.79 -0.29
CA LEU A 50 13.03 -3.26 -0.35
C LEU A 50 13.76 -3.99 0.79
N TRP A 51 14.94 -3.51 1.21
CA TRP A 51 15.68 -4.12 2.32
C TRP A 51 14.90 -4.07 3.64
N ALA A 52 14.05 -3.06 3.84
CA ALA A 52 13.20 -2.93 5.02
C ALA A 52 12.11 -4.01 5.02
N ALA A 53 11.54 -4.33 3.86
CA ALA A 53 10.59 -5.45 3.73
C ALA A 53 11.26 -6.79 4.09
N HIS A 54 12.49 -7.04 3.63
CA HIS A 54 13.25 -8.21 4.06
C HIS A 54 13.58 -8.21 5.54
N LYS A 55 13.91 -7.04 6.12
CA LYS A 55 14.16 -6.91 7.56
C LYS A 55 12.92 -7.26 8.38
N MET A 56 11.74 -6.80 7.95
CA MET A 56 10.47 -7.14 8.60
C MET A 56 10.15 -8.63 8.47
N SER A 57 10.36 -9.23 7.29
CA SER A 57 10.08 -10.65 7.07
C SER A 57 10.88 -11.56 8.01
N LYS A 58 12.12 -11.21 8.32
CA LYS A 58 12.94 -11.97 9.29
C LYS A 58 12.33 -12.06 10.69
N GLY A 59 11.48 -11.11 11.06
CA GLY A 59 10.85 -11.07 12.38
C GLY A 59 9.49 -11.75 12.48
N PHE A 60 8.92 -12.20 11.36
CA PHE A 60 7.63 -12.89 11.33
C PHE A 60 7.78 -14.28 10.73
N GLU A 61 7.58 -15.29 11.57
CA GLU A 61 7.67 -16.69 11.16
C GLU A 61 6.63 -17.01 10.08
N GLY A 62 7.06 -17.67 9.00
CA GLY A 62 6.19 -18.01 7.87
C GLY A 62 5.86 -16.85 6.95
N SER A 63 6.36 -15.64 7.20
CA SER A 63 6.16 -14.51 6.29
C SER A 63 6.92 -14.68 4.97
N VAL A 64 6.39 -14.06 3.92
CA VAL A 64 7.00 -14.04 2.59
C VAL A 64 7.06 -12.63 2.04
N VAL A 65 8.08 -12.35 1.22
CA VAL A 65 8.27 -11.05 0.57
C VAL A 65 7.96 -11.16 -0.93
N LEU A 66 7.02 -10.35 -1.40
CA LEU A 66 6.74 -10.14 -2.82
C LEU A 66 7.47 -8.89 -3.30
N ILE A 67 8.27 -9.04 -4.34
CA ILE A 67 9.06 -7.95 -4.92
C ILE A 67 8.32 -7.42 -6.15
N GLN A 68 7.98 -6.14 -6.11
CA GLN A 68 7.43 -5.43 -7.26
C GLN A 68 8.52 -4.57 -7.91
N ASN A 69 8.80 -4.81 -9.18
CA ASN A 69 9.80 -4.03 -9.90
C ASN A 69 9.20 -2.71 -10.41
N SER A 70 9.14 -1.71 -9.53
CA SER A 70 8.61 -0.38 -9.82
C SER A 70 9.26 0.68 -8.93
N SER A 71 9.16 1.94 -9.36
CA SER A 71 9.46 3.10 -8.53
C SER A 71 8.22 3.63 -7.82
N GLY A 72 8.42 4.33 -6.71
CA GLY A 72 7.36 4.98 -5.95
C GLY A 72 7.09 4.30 -4.61
N HIS A 73 6.34 5.00 -3.76
CA HIS A 73 6.08 4.58 -2.39
C HIS A 73 4.95 3.55 -2.32
N ALA A 74 5.25 2.39 -1.73
CA ALA A 74 4.35 1.24 -1.63
C ALA A 74 3.89 0.66 -2.99
N SER A 75 3.34 -0.55 -2.97
CA SER A 75 2.93 -1.29 -4.19
C SER A 75 1.88 -0.57 -5.03
N ILE A 76 1.06 0.27 -4.39
CA ILE A 76 0.03 1.08 -5.04
C ILE A 76 0.58 2.11 -6.02
N SER A 77 1.84 2.55 -5.86
CA SER A 77 2.47 3.51 -6.77
C SER A 77 2.85 2.90 -8.12
N GLY A 78 3.03 1.57 -8.17
CA GLY A 78 3.36 0.82 -9.39
C GLY A 78 2.30 -0.22 -9.68
N THR A 79 1.16 0.18 -10.23
CA THR A 79 0.05 -0.76 -10.47
C THR A 79 0.48 -1.90 -11.39
N SER A 80 0.22 -3.14 -10.97
CA SER A 80 0.61 -4.35 -11.70
C SER A 80 -0.41 -5.46 -11.49
N ILE A 81 -0.90 -6.02 -12.60
CA ILE A 81 -1.81 -7.17 -12.60
C ILE A 81 -1.13 -8.37 -11.93
N CYS A 82 0.18 -8.55 -12.13
CA CYS A 82 0.93 -9.64 -11.52
C CYS A 82 0.96 -9.52 -9.99
N THR A 83 1.19 -8.31 -9.46
CA THR A 83 1.18 -8.07 -8.01
C THR A 83 -0.22 -8.32 -7.44
N HIS A 84 -1.26 -7.87 -8.13
CA HIS A 84 -2.64 -8.07 -7.69
C HIS A 84 -3.00 -9.55 -7.61
N LYS A 85 -2.72 -10.32 -8.68
CA LYS A 85 -2.94 -11.77 -8.71
C LYS A 85 -2.16 -12.50 -7.63
N ALA A 86 -0.88 -12.15 -7.42
CA ALA A 86 -0.07 -12.74 -6.37
C ALA A 86 -0.62 -12.45 -4.97
N THR A 87 -1.13 -11.23 -4.75
CA THR A 87 -1.75 -10.81 -3.48
C THR A 87 -3.03 -11.60 -3.24
N GLU A 88 -3.90 -11.68 -4.25
CA GLU A 88 -5.15 -12.43 -4.19
C GLU A 88 -4.90 -13.90 -3.85
N SER A 89 -4.00 -14.57 -4.58
CA SER A 89 -3.65 -15.97 -4.33
C SER A 89 -3.02 -16.21 -2.95
N SER A 90 -2.35 -15.20 -2.37
CA SER A 90 -1.79 -15.31 -1.02
C SER A 90 -2.83 -15.18 0.10
N ILE A 91 -3.94 -14.46 -0.16
CA ILE A 91 -4.99 -14.16 0.83
C ILE A 91 -6.08 -15.24 0.79
N PHE A 92 -6.57 -15.59 -0.39
CA PHE A 92 -7.71 -16.50 -0.57
C PHE A 92 -7.28 -17.93 -0.94
N GLY A 93 -5.97 -18.19 -1.07
CA GLY A 93 -5.46 -19.47 -1.56
C GLY A 93 -5.83 -19.72 -3.02
N SER A 94 -6.03 -20.99 -3.39
CA SER A 94 -6.52 -21.37 -4.72
C SER A 94 -8.04 -21.20 -4.92
N GLY A 95 -8.74 -20.64 -3.93
CA GLY A 95 -10.16 -20.28 -4.04
C GLY A 95 -10.33 -18.94 -4.75
N ASN A 96 -11.47 -18.75 -5.42
CA ASN A 96 -11.83 -17.44 -5.95
C ASN A 96 -12.56 -16.65 -4.86
N LEU A 97 -12.36 -15.33 -4.80
CA LEU A 97 -13.10 -14.43 -3.89
C LEU A 97 -14.63 -14.62 -3.98
N LEU A 98 -15.12 -15.01 -5.16
CA LEU A 98 -16.54 -15.24 -5.43
C LEU A 98 -17.11 -16.51 -4.77
N ASP A 99 -16.24 -17.42 -4.32
CA ASP A 99 -16.64 -18.68 -3.66
C ASP A 99 -17.01 -18.44 -2.19
N ASP A 100 -16.47 -17.38 -1.57
CA ASP A 100 -16.75 -17.00 -0.17
C ASP A 100 -17.99 -16.10 -0.02
N ILE A 101 -18.58 -15.64 -1.13
CA ILE A 101 -19.73 -14.73 -1.12
C ILE A 101 -21.02 -15.55 -1.04
N ASP A 102 -21.84 -15.30 -0.01
CA ASP A 102 -23.20 -15.84 0.07
C ASP A 102 -24.10 -15.18 -0.99
N LYS A 103 -24.36 -15.91 -2.08
CA LYS A 103 -25.19 -15.47 -3.21
C LYS A 103 -26.68 -15.76 -2.98
N SER A 104 -27.09 -16.34 -1.85
CA SER A 104 -28.45 -16.82 -1.63
C SER A 104 -29.52 -15.71 -1.62
N SER A 105 -29.12 -14.47 -1.30
CA SER A 105 -29.99 -13.30 -1.29
C SER A 105 -29.92 -12.46 -2.57
N MET A 106 -29.11 -12.82 -3.56
CA MET A 106 -28.87 -12.03 -4.78
C MET A 106 -29.76 -12.49 -5.93
N THR A 107 -30.20 -11.56 -6.77
CA THR A 107 -30.92 -11.90 -8.01
C THR A 107 -29.93 -12.43 -9.06
N SER A 108 -30.43 -13.13 -10.08
CA SER A 108 -29.58 -13.66 -11.16
C SER A 108 -28.81 -12.56 -11.90
N GLU A 109 -29.39 -11.36 -12.02
CA GLU A 109 -28.74 -10.20 -12.65
C GLU A 109 -27.60 -9.67 -11.78
N ASP A 110 -27.79 -9.61 -10.46
CA ASP A 110 -26.76 -9.17 -9.52
C ASP A 110 -25.57 -10.12 -9.50
N ILE A 111 -25.81 -11.43 -9.58
CA ILE A 111 -24.75 -12.45 -9.65
C ILE A 111 -23.93 -12.27 -10.94
N MET A 112 -24.59 -12.06 -12.08
CA MET A 112 -23.88 -11.80 -13.34
C MET A 112 -23.06 -10.51 -13.29
N LEU A 113 -23.61 -9.43 -12.73
CA LEU A 113 -22.88 -8.18 -12.57
C LEU A 113 -21.67 -8.34 -11.67
N LEU A 114 -21.80 -9.09 -10.57
CA LEU A 114 -20.71 -9.40 -9.66
C LEU A 114 -19.59 -10.20 -10.35
N GLU A 115 -19.95 -11.23 -11.12
CA GLU A 115 -19.00 -12.05 -11.88
C GLU A 115 -18.28 -11.23 -12.96
N VAL A 116 -19.00 -10.42 -13.73
CA VAL A 116 -18.41 -9.55 -14.75
C VAL A 116 -17.51 -8.49 -14.11
N ALA A 117 -17.92 -7.87 -13.00
CA ALA A 117 -17.11 -6.89 -12.28
C ALA A 117 -15.81 -7.52 -11.76
N TYR A 118 -15.88 -8.72 -11.20
CA TYR A 118 -14.71 -9.46 -10.73
C TYR A 118 -13.76 -9.83 -11.88
N ILE A 119 -14.29 -10.32 -13.01
CA ILE A 119 -13.49 -10.61 -14.22
C ILE A 119 -12.83 -9.34 -14.75
N LEU A 120 -13.55 -8.22 -14.77
CA LEU A 120 -13.01 -6.93 -15.19
C LEU A 120 -11.90 -6.46 -14.25
N GLN A 121 -12.08 -6.52 -12.93
CA GLN A 121 -11.04 -6.14 -11.97
C GLN A 121 -9.78 -7.00 -12.12
N ARG A 122 -9.93 -8.29 -12.41
CA ARG A 122 -8.82 -9.23 -12.57
C ARG A 122 -8.01 -9.02 -13.86
N ASN A 123 -8.68 -8.54 -14.91
CA ASN A 123 -8.09 -8.35 -16.24
C ASN A 123 -7.73 -6.90 -16.56
N TYR A 124 -8.42 -5.95 -15.94
CA TYR A 124 -8.35 -4.52 -16.18
C TYR A 124 -8.40 -3.80 -14.83
N PHE A 125 -7.26 -3.78 -14.14
CA PHE A 125 -7.13 -2.93 -12.96
C PHE A 125 -7.21 -1.46 -13.41
N VAL A 126 -8.33 -0.79 -13.09
CA VAL A 126 -8.49 0.64 -13.34
C VAL A 126 -7.52 1.36 -12.40
N PRO A 127 -6.45 2.01 -12.91
CA PRO A 127 -5.69 2.89 -12.05
C PRO A 127 -6.68 3.91 -11.51
N ALA A 128 -6.86 3.97 -10.18
CA ALA A 128 -7.47 5.14 -9.59
C ALA A 128 -6.69 6.31 -10.21
N PRO A 129 -7.34 7.22 -10.98
CA PRO A 129 -6.60 8.32 -11.54
C PRO A 129 -5.95 8.97 -10.33
N ALA A 130 -4.62 9.00 -10.31
CA ALA A 130 -3.90 9.89 -9.42
C ALA A 130 -4.64 11.22 -9.61
N MET A 131 -5.41 11.63 -8.60
CA MET A 131 -6.11 12.90 -8.64
C MET A 131 -4.99 13.91 -8.81
N THR A 132 -4.72 14.28 -10.05
CA THR A 132 -3.65 15.19 -10.37
C THR A 132 -4.09 16.49 -9.72
N LEU A 133 -3.38 16.84 -8.66
CA LEU A 133 -3.35 18.15 -8.00
C LEU A 133 -2.94 19.28 -8.97
N SER A 134 -3.11 19.10 -10.28
CA SER A 134 -2.87 20.09 -11.33
C SER A 134 -4.08 21.02 -11.52
N HIS A 135 -5.25 20.70 -10.97
CA HIS A 135 -6.46 21.54 -11.12
C HIS A 135 -6.65 22.62 -10.04
N VAL A 136 -5.78 22.70 -9.02
CA VAL A 136 -5.88 23.72 -7.95
C VAL A 136 -4.89 24.90 -8.14
N MET A 137 -3.92 24.82 -9.06
CA MET A 137 -2.90 25.89 -9.24
C MET A 137 -2.84 26.51 -10.65
N LYS A 138 -3.98 26.74 -11.32
CA LYS A 138 -4.01 27.56 -12.56
C LYS A 138 -4.97 28.75 -12.54
N ARG A 139 -5.42 29.16 -11.35
CA ARG A 139 -6.11 30.44 -11.11
C ARG A 139 -5.42 31.24 -10.01
N MET A 140 -4.14 31.55 -10.18
CA MET A 140 -3.55 32.75 -9.58
C MET A 140 -2.69 33.44 -10.63
N GLY A 141 -3.10 34.67 -10.93
CA GLY A 141 -2.69 35.43 -12.10
C GLY A 141 -1.20 35.74 -12.16
N ARG A 142 -0.72 35.85 -13.40
CA ARG A 142 0.52 36.56 -13.69
C ARG A 142 0.17 37.72 -14.60
N ARG A 143 0.07 38.90 -13.97
CA ARG A 143 0.25 40.20 -14.60
C ARG A 143 1.60 40.18 -15.32
N ASN A 144 1.62 40.63 -16.57
CA ASN A 144 2.65 41.46 -17.15
C ASN A 144 1.90 42.55 -17.92
#